data_AF-A0A9N9L022-F1
#
_entry.id   AF-A0A9N9L022-F1
#
_cell.length_a   1.000
_cell.length_b   1.000
_cell.length_c   1.000
_cell.angle_alpha   90.00
_cell.angle_beta   90.00
_cell.angle_gamma   90.00
#
_symmetry.space_group_name_H-M   'P 1'
#
loop_
_entity.id
_entity.type
_entity.pdbx_description
1 polymer ?
#
loop_
_entity_poly.entity_id
_entity_poly.type
_entity_poly.pdbx_seq_one_letter_code
_entity_poly.pdbx_strand_id
1 'polypeptide(L)'
;MTTNYRGPTPDVVSFLAKNVRAKLGGTYCICESGTAGPTGGNTPNRTPGYVALAIATENGVFTKELDTGLGGDREGNMIAFAREALGFLREVIKGEAKL
;
A
#
# COMPACT_ATOMS: atom_id res chain seq x y z
N MET A 1 -4.75 -2.91 -23.04
CA MET A 1 -4.55 -3.05 -21.58
C MET A 1 -3.57 -1.96 -21.13
N THR A 2 -3.76 -1.43 -19.90
CA THR A 2 -2.91 -0.47 -19.13
C THR A 2 -2.87 1.04 -19.47
N THR A 3 -3.68 1.60 -20.37
CA THR A 3 -3.64 3.06 -20.66
C THR A 3 -4.09 3.99 -19.52
N ASN A 4 -4.70 3.47 -18.44
CA ASN A 4 -5.22 4.27 -17.30
C ASN A 4 -4.59 3.92 -15.93
N TYR A 5 -3.43 3.27 -15.89
CA TYR A 5 -2.77 3.04 -14.60
C TYR A 5 -2.24 4.35 -14.03
N ARG A 6 -2.81 4.80 -12.90
CA ARG A 6 -2.51 6.11 -12.29
C ARG A 6 -1.38 6.06 -11.25
N GLY A 7 -0.60 4.97 -11.22
CA GLY A 7 0.39 4.75 -10.18
C GLY A 7 -0.23 4.14 -8.92
N PRO A 8 0.51 4.15 -7.80
CA PRO A 8 -0.01 3.64 -6.54
C PRO A 8 -1.19 4.50 -6.06
N THR A 9 -2.34 3.90 -5.79
CA THR A 9 -3.50 4.58 -5.20
C THR A 9 -4.24 3.62 -4.28
N PRO A 10 -5.02 4.10 -3.30
CA PRO A 10 -5.86 3.28 -2.44
C PRO A 10 -6.78 2.32 -3.22
N ASP A 11 -7.39 2.79 -4.32
CA ASP A 11 -8.26 1.96 -5.17
C ASP A 11 -7.51 0.78 -5.78
N VAL A 12 -6.29 1.02 -6.29
CA VAL A 12 -5.46 -0.02 -6.92
C VAL A 12 -5.08 -1.07 -5.89
N VAL A 13 -4.53 -0.65 -4.74
CA VAL A 13 -4.09 -1.60 -3.72
C VAL A 13 -5.26 -2.34 -3.07
N SER A 14 -6.42 -1.68 -2.92
CA SER A 14 -7.64 -2.31 -2.42
C SER A 14 -8.14 -3.40 -3.35
N PHE A 15 -8.20 -3.09 -4.65
CA PHE A 15 -8.61 -4.05 -5.66
C PHE A 15 -7.67 -5.26 -5.68
N LEU A 16 -6.36 -5.03 -5.70
CA LEU A 16 -5.36 -6.10 -5.70
C LEU A 16 -5.45 -6.96 -4.44
N ALA A 17 -5.47 -6.35 -3.24
CA ALA A 17 -5.57 -7.07 -1.97
C ALA A 17 -6.83 -7.94 -1.91
N LYS A 18 -7.99 -7.37 -2.25
CA LYS A 18 -9.28 -8.10 -2.23
C LYS A 18 -9.26 -9.30 -3.19
N ASN A 19 -8.74 -9.11 -4.40
CA ASN A 19 -8.68 -10.19 -5.39
C ASN A 19 -7.71 -11.29 -4.99
N VAL A 20 -6.51 -10.95 -4.53
CA VAL A 20 -5.49 -11.93 -4.14
C VAL A 20 -5.93 -12.70 -2.90
N ARG A 21 -6.49 -12.02 -1.89
CA ARG A 21 -7.08 -12.67 -0.70
C ARG A 21 -8.07 -13.77 -1.10
N ALA A 22 -9.04 -13.44 -1.95
CA ALA A 22 -10.09 -14.36 -2.37
C ALA A 22 -9.53 -15.54 -3.18
N LYS A 23 -8.55 -15.30 -4.06
CA LYS A 23 -7.94 -16.34 -4.89
C LYS A 23 -7.08 -17.32 -4.10
N LEU A 24 -6.39 -16.86 -3.06
CA LEU A 24 -5.49 -17.69 -2.27
C LEU A 24 -6.12 -18.20 -0.97
N GLY A 25 -7.36 -17.83 -0.67
CA GLY A 25 -8.05 -18.23 0.56
C GLY A 25 -7.41 -17.69 1.85
N GLY A 26 -6.72 -16.55 1.76
CA GLY A 26 -6.05 -15.96 2.92
C GLY A 26 -7.03 -15.30 3.89
N THR A 27 -6.77 -15.38 5.20
CA THR A 27 -7.52 -14.61 6.20
C THR A 27 -7.31 -13.11 5.98
N TYR A 28 -6.05 -12.71 5.76
CA TYR A 28 -5.61 -11.35 5.46
C TYR A 28 -4.77 -11.33 4.18
N CYS A 29 -4.78 -10.21 3.46
CA CYS A 29 -3.85 -9.95 2.37
C CYS A 29 -3.34 -8.51 2.46
N ILE A 30 -2.02 -8.35 2.49
CA ILE A 30 -1.34 -7.05 2.41
C ILE A 30 -1.10 -6.73 0.93
N CYS A 31 -1.44 -5.52 0.51
CA CYS A 31 -0.98 -4.97 -0.76
C CYS A 31 -0.27 -3.64 -0.51
N GLU A 32 0.95 -3.55 -1.00
CA GLU A 32 1.79 -2.36 -0.98
C GLU A 32 2.07 -1.93 -2.41
N SER A 33 1.89 -0.64 -2.69
CA SER A 33 2.32 -0.03 -3.94
C SER A 33 2.85 1.36 -3.61
N GLY A 34 4.15 1.58 -3.83
CA GLY A 34 4.81 2.84 -3.51
C GLY A 34 5.75 3.32 -4.60
N THR A 35 6.07 4.61 -4.54
CA THR A 35 7.11 5.22 -5.35
C THR A 35 8.38 5.30 -4.50
N ALA A 36 9.24 4.28 -4.61
CA ALA A 36 10.47 4.23 -3.80
C ALA A 36 11.55 5.23 -4.26
N GLY A 37 11.47 5.80 -5.46
CA GLY A 37 12.51 6.68 -6.00
C GLY A 37 13.69 5.94 -6.65
N PRO A 38 14.81 6.64 -6.93
CA PRO A 38 15.07 8.05 -6.60
C PRO A 38 14.27 9.04 -7.46
N THR A 39 13.82 8.60 -8.64
CA THR A 39 12.99 9.40 -9.55
C THR A 39 11.51 9.16 -9.29
N GLY A 40 10.69 10.16 -9.58
CA GLY A 40 9.24 10.11 -9.45
C GLY A 40 8.51 10.61 -10.70
N GLY A 41 7.21 10.82 -10.56
CA GLY A 41 6.36 11.51 -11.52
C GLY A 41 5.84 12.84 -10.95
N ASN A 42 4.99 13.51 -11.72
CA ASN A 42 4.50 14.85 -11.40
C ASN A 42 3.20 14.86 -10.56
N THR A 43 2.83 13.72 -9.97
CA THR A 43 1.63 13.59 -9.12
C THR A 43 2.04 13.20 -7.70
N PRO A 44 1.26 13.57 -6.66
CA PRO A 44 1.64 13.31 -5.26
C PRO A 44 1.96 11.83 -4.97
N ASN A 45 1.15 10.93 -5.54
CA ASN A 45 1.34 9.49 -5.41
C ASN A 45 2.55 8.94 -6.21
N ARG A 46 3.23 9.80 -6.97
CA ARG A 46 4.45 9.49 -7.71
C ARG A 46 5.65 10.27 -7.20
N THR A 47 5.55 10.89 -6.03
CA THR A 47 6.68 11.47 -5.31
C THR A 47 7.47 10.36 -4.60
N PRO A 48 8.82 10.31 -4.69
CA PRO A 48 9.63 9.38 -3.92
C PRO A 48 9.32 9.44 -2.42
N GLY A 49 9.01 8.29 -1.82
CA GLY A 49 8.58 8.17 -0.43
C GLY A 49 7.08 7.93 -0.24
N TYR A 50 6.26 8.19 -1.25
CA TYR A 50 4.83 7.88 -1.17
C TYR A 50 4.56 6.38 -1.26
N VAL A 51 3.63 5.89 -0.43
CA VAL A 51 3.08 4.53 -0.51
C VAL A 51 1.58 4.50 -0.23
N ALA A 52 0.85 3.72 -1.03
CA ALA A 52 -0.51 3.29 -0.74
C ALA A 52 -0.49 1.84 -0.23
N LEU A 53 -1.20 1.59 0.85
CA LEU A 53 -1.29 0.30 1.52
C LEU A 53 -2.76 -0.14 1.61
N ALA A 54 -2.99 -1.43 1.45
CA ALA A 54 -4.28 -2.05 1.74
C ALA A 54 -4.13 -3.35 2.53
N ILE A 55 -5.04 -3.57 3.48
CA ILE A 55 -5.23 -4.84 4.17
C ILE A 55 -6.62 -5.34 3.84
N ALA A 56 -6.70 -6.36 2.99
CA ALA A 56 -7.97 -7.04 2.71
C ALA A 56 -8.24 -8.10 3.78
N THR A 57 -9.45 -8.10 4.29
CA THR A 57 -9.98 -9.06 5.26
C THR A 57 -11.25 -9.69 4.71
N GLU A 58 -11.88 -10.56 5.50
CA GLU A 58 -13.20 -11.11 5.21
C GLU A 58 -14.32 -10.06 5.27
N ASN A 59 -14.14 -9.04 6.12
CA ASN A 59 -15.16 -8.03 6.44
C ASN A 59 -15.01 -6.72 5.67
N GLY A 60 -13.98 -6.60 4.83
CA GLY A 60 -13.70 -5.36 4.09
C GLY A 60 -12.22 -5.15 3.85
N VAL A 61 -11.89 -3.98 3.31
CA VAL A 61 -10.53 -3.58 2.97
C VAL A 61 -10.22 -2.27 3.68
N PHE A 62 -9.13 -2.26 4.44
CA PHE A 62 -8.62 -1.06 5.10
C PHE A 62 -7.52 -0.47 4.24
N THR A 63 -7.45 0.86 4.13
CA THR A 63 -6.43 1.55 3.35
C THR A 63 -5.68 2.59 4.17
N LYS A 64 -4.40 2.78 3.84
CA LYS A 64 -3.55 3.82 4.41
C LYS A 64 -2.67 4.40 3.31
N GLU A 65 -2.45 5.70 3.34
CA GLU A 65 -1.46 6.38 2.51
C GLU A 65 -0.49 7.13 3.42
N LEU A 66 0.78 7.15 3.05
CA LEU A 66 1.79 7.93 3.77
C LEU A 66 2.98 8.28 2.86
N ASP A 67 3.76 9.25 3.33
CA ASP A 67 5.07 9.58 2.80
C ASP A 67 6.12 9.26 3.88
N THR A 68 7.20 8.60 3.50
CA THR A 68 8.29 8.22 4.41
C THR A 68 9.18 9.40 4.81
N GLY A 69 9.15 10.49 4.04
CA GLY A 69 10.04 11.64 4.19
C GLY A 69 11.50 11.37 3.81
N LEU A 70 11.81 10.21 3.24
CA LEU A 70 13.20 9.81 2.89
C LEU A 70 13.61 10.26 1.47
N GLY A 71 12.69 10.88 0.73
CA GLY A 71 12.95 11.39 -0.61
C GLY A 71 13.47 10.30 -1.55
N GLY A 72 14.63 10.56 -2.19
CA GLY A 72 15.21 9.66 -3.18
C GLY A 72 15.91 8.41 -2.63
N ASP A 73 15.95 8.20 -1.31
CA ASP A 73 16.54 6.99 -0.70
C ASP A 73 15.66 5.77 -0.96
N ARG A 74 15.96 5.07 -2.05
CA ARG A 74 15.18 3.92 -2.52
C ARG A 74 15.13 2.78 -1.52
N GLU A 75 16.27 2.42 -0.93
CA GLU A 75 16.35 1.30 0.01
C GLU A 75 15.66 1.65 1.33
N GLY A 76 15.90 2.86 1.85
CA GLY A 76 15.22 3.38 3.02
C GLY A 76 13.70 3.38 2.83
N ASN A 77 13.21 3.81 1.66
CA ASN A 77 11.80 3.77 1.31
C ASN A 77 11.22 2.36 1.32
N MET A 78 11.87 1.39 0.66
CA MET A 78 11.39 0.01 0.63
C MET A 78 11.29 -0.61 2.03
N ILE A 79 12.27 -0.35 2.89
CA ILE A 79 12.26 -0.82 4.29
C ILE A 79 11.12 -0.14 5.07
N ALA A 80 10.93 1.17 4.90
CA ALA A 80 9.86 1.90 5.56
C ALA A 80 8.47 1.42 5.11
N PHE A 81 8.26 1.19 3.81
CA PHE A 81 7.00 0.65 3.28
C PHE A 81 6.65 -0.70 3.89
N ALA A 82 7.62 -1.63 3.95
CA ALA A 82 7.42 -2.93 4.55
C ALA A 82 7.06 -2.84 6.05
N ARG A 83 7.75 -1.96 6.81
CA ARG A 83 7.49 -1.73 8.23
C ARG A 83 6.09 -1.17 8.46
N GLU A 84 5.68 -0.17 7.67
CA GLU A 84 4.35 0.42 7.76
C GLU A 84 3.26 -0.56 7.37
N ALA A 85 3.47 -1.39 6.34
CA ALA A 85 2.51 -2.41 5.92
C ALA A 85 2.28 -3.47 7.01
N LEU A 86 3.34 -3.95 7.66
CA LEU A 86 3.25 -4.91 8.76
C LEU A 86 2.65 -4.27 10.03
N GLY A 87 3.00 -3.03 10.33
CA GLY A 87 2.40 -2.25 11.42
C GLY A 87 0.89 -2.07 11.21
N PHE A 88 0.48 -1.73 9.98
CA PHE A 88 -0.92 -1.56 9.63
C PHE A 88 -1.70 -2.88 9.70
N LEU A 89 -1.12 -3.99 9.26
CA LEU A 89 -1.72 -5.32 9.47
C LEU A 89 -1.96 -5.60 10.96
N ARG A 90 -0.98 -5.28 11.82
CA ARG A 90 -1.12 -5.47 13.27
C ARG A 90 -2.26 -4.63 13.85
N GLU A 91 -2.43 -3.38 13.42
CA GLU A 91 -3.56 -2.52 13.84
C GLU A 91 -4.91 -3.13 13.41
N VAL A 92 -5.01 -3.64 12.18
CA VAL A 92 -6.21 -4.30 11.66
C VAL A 92 -6.54 -5.57 12.45
N ILE A 93 -5.55 -6.41 12.74
CA ILE A 93 -5.74 -7.64 13.54
C ILE A 93 -6.27 -7.32 14.94
N LYS A 94 -5.84 -6.20 15.53
CA LYS A 94 -6.28 -5.75 16.84
C LYS A 94 -7.63 -5.01 16.84
N GLY A 95 -8.18 -4.69 15.67
CA GLY A 95 -9.38 -3.87 15.55
C GLY A 95 -9.15 -2.38 15.86
N GLU A 96 -7.90 -1.93 15.81
CA GLU A 96 -7.50 -0.52 16.05
C GLU A 96 -7.65 0.32 14.77
N ALA A 97 -7.61 -0.32 13.60
CA ALA A 97 -7.79 0.34 12.30
C ALA A 97 -9.26 0.64 12.00
N LYS A 98 -9.54 1.80 11.39
CA LYS A 98 -10.87 2.19 10.92
C LYS A 98 -10.99 1.92 9.42
N LEU A 99 -12.15 1.39 9.02
CA LEU A 99 -12.55 1.24 7.62
C LEU A 99 -12.83 2.59 6.98
#